data_AF-A0ABD0PVU8-F1
#
_entry.id   AF-A0ABD0PVU8-F1
#
_cell.length_a   1.000
_cell.length_b   1.000
_cell.length_c   1.000
_cell.angle_alpha   90.00
_cell.angle_beta   90.00
_cell.angle_gamma   90.00
#
_symmetry.space_group_name_H-M   'P 1'
#
loop_
_entity.id
_entity.type
_entity.pdbx_description
1 polymer ?
#
loop_
_entity_poly.entity_id
_entity_poly.type
_entity_poly.pdbx_seq_one_letter_code
_entity_poly.pdbx_strand_id
1 'polypeptide(L)'
;MKSIYSRFFILLPWILIVIIVIDIDTKRLSVRNTASFYFNGSSSSTTTATSSGSNATSLPVIYAITPTYSRAVQKAELTRLANTFRQVPQFHWIVVEDSNSHTELVSRYTHLNVFTPRRFKRTGMPRATEQRNLALGWLRGHRSSKDTGVVFFADDDNTYSLELFEEVNTTS
;
A
#
# COMPACT_ATOMS: atom_id res chain seq x y z
N MET A 1 60.79 -4.24 3.35
CA MET A 1 59.42 -4.41 3.90
C MET A 1 58.43 -3.39 3.27
N LYS A 2 58.23 -3.40 1.94
CA LYS A 2 57.32 -2.44 1.25
C LYS A 2 56.37 -3.08 0.21
N SER A 3 56.19 -4.41 0.22
CA SER A 3 55.44 -5.11 -0.84
C SER A 3 54.05 -5.61 -0.40
N ILE A 4 53.82 -5.82 0.90
CA ILE A 4 52.56 -6.39 1.41
C ILE A 4 51.43 -5.35 1.48
N TYR A 5 51.74 -4.09 1.83
CA TYR A 5 50.71 -3.04 1.96
C TYR A 5 50.11 -2.58 0.63
N SER A 6 50.88 -2.60 -0.47
CA SER A 6 50.38 -2.17 -1.79
C SER A 6 49.27 -3.08 -2.33
N ARG A 7 49.33 -4.39 -2.04
CA ARG A 7 48.30 -5.35 -2.47
C ARG A 7 47.00 -5.20 -1.68
N PHE A 8 47.07 -4.81 -0.41
CA PHE A 8 45.88 -4.55 0.40
C PHE A 8 45.08 -3.34 -0.09
N PHE A 9 45.74 -2.24 -0.48
CA PHE A 9 45.05 -1.04 -0.99
C PHE A 9 44.40 -1.26 -2.36
N ILE A 10 44.94 -2.17 -3.18
CA ILE A 10 44.33 -2.51 -4.47
C ILE A 10 43.10 -3.41 -4.27
N LEU A 11 43.11 -4.33 -3.30
CA LEU A 11 42.02 -5.30 -3.10
C LEU A 11 40.82 -4.74 -2.32
N LEU A 12 41.03 -3.76 -1.42
CA LEU A 12 39.96 -3.14 -0.64
C LEU A 12 38.77 -2.59 -1.46
N PRO A 13 38.97 -1.82 -2.54
CA PRO A 13 37.84 -1.34 -3.34
C PRO A 13 37.09 -2.49 -4.03
N TRP A 14 37.78 -3.55 -4.47
CA TRP A 14 37.13 -4.73 -5.06
C TRP A 14 36.30 -5.51 -4.04
N ILE A 15 36.81 -5.68 -2.81
CA ILE A 15 36.06 -6.32 -1.72
C ILE A 15 34.81 -5.50 -1.37
N LEU A 16 34.92 -4.17 -1.30
CA LEU A 16 33.78 -3.28 -1.04
C LEU A 16 32.70 -3.40 -2.13
N ILE A 17 33.10 -3.44 -3.41
CA ILE A 17 32.17 -3.62 -4.53
C ILE A 17 31.44 -4.96 -4.42
N VAL A 18 32.15 -6.05 -4.10
CA VAL A 18 31.53 -7.37 -3.90
C VAL A 18 30.54 -7.36 -2.75
N ILE A 19 30.87 -6.72 -1.61
CA ILE A 19 29.93 -6.59 -0.48
C ILE A 19 28.68 -5.79 -0.88
N ILE A 20 28.85 -4.68 -1.63
CA ILE A 20 27.73 -3.85 -2.09
C ILE A 20 26.85 -4.60 -3.11
N VAL A 21 27.45 -5.33 -4.05
CA VAL A 21 26.70 -6.14 -5.04
C VAL A 21 25.95 -7.28 -4.35
N ILE A 22 26.58 -7.97 -3.40
CA ILE A 22 25.92 -9.02 -2.61
C ILE A 22 24.79 -8.43 -1.77
N ASP A 23 24.95 -7.28 -1.11
CA ASP A 23 23.86 -6.63 -0.35
C ASP A 23 22.71 -6.16 -1.27
N ILE A 24 23.02 -5.63 -2.46
CA ILE A 24 22.03 -5.26 -3.49
C ILE A 24 21.27 -6.49 -3.98
N ASP A 25 21.97 -7.59 -4.25
CA ASP A 25 21.36 -8.83 -4.72
C ASP A 25 20.60 -9.52 -3.60
N THR A 26 21.07 -9.49 -2.36
CA THR A 26 20.36 -10.02 -1.18
C THR A 26 19.05 -9.26 -0.95
N LYS A 27 19.05 -7.93 -1.14
CA LYS A 27 17.84 -7.10 -1.09
C LYS A 27 16.92 -7.37 -2.27
N ARG A 28 17.44 -7.56 -3.49
CA ARG A 28 16.64 -7.94 -4.67
C ARG A 28 16.05 -9.36 -4.55
N LEU A 29 16.78 -10.29 -3.94
CA LEU A 29 16.33 -11.66 -3.68
C LEU A 29 15.29 -11.70 -2.56
N SER A 30 15.42 -10.89 -1.51
CA SER A 30 14.37 -10.74 -0.49
C SER A 30 13.05 -10.18 -1.08
N VAL A 31 13.13 -9.26 -2.05
CA VAL A 31 11.95 -8.72 -2.76
C VAL A 31 11.38 -9.73 -3.76
N ARG A 32 12.21 -10.59 -4.38
CA ARG A 32 11.75 -11.65 -5.29
C ARG A 32 11.19 -12.88 -4.55
N ASN A 33 11.72 -13.23 -3.38
CA ASN A 33 11.24 -14.38 -2.61
C ASN A 33 9.87 -14.13 -1.97
N THR A 34 9.55 -12.89 -1.59
CA THR A 34 8.18 -12.53 -1.20
C THR A 34 7.24 -12.60 -2.40
N ALA A 35 7.64 -12.06 -3.57
CA ALA A 35 6.84 -12.17 -4.79
C ALA A 35 6.56 -13.63 -5.19
N SER A 36 7.57 -14.52 -5.13
CA SER A 36 7.42 -15.92 -5.54
C SER A 36 6.56 -16.76 -4.58
N PHE A 37 6.41 -16.36 -3.32
CA PHE A 37 5.50 -17.02 -2.37
C PHE A 37 4.02 -16.71 -2.65
N TYR A 38 3.70 -15.63 -3.36
CA TYR A 38 2.32 -15.26 -3.73
C TYR A 38 1.82 -15.87 -5.04
N PHE A 39 2.67 -16.54 -5.82
CA PHE A 39 2.34 -16.99 -7.19
C PHE A 39 1.99 -18.49 -7.35
N ASN A 40 1.90 -19.27 -6.27
CA ASN A 40 1.59 -20.71 -6.39
C ASN A 40 0.26 -21.10 -5.73
N GLY A 41 -0.84 -20.70 -6.37
CA GLY A 41 -2.20 -21.18 -6.09
C GLY A 41 -2.73 -21.96 -7.29
N SER A 42 -2.62 -23.28 -7.22
CA SER A 42 -3.01 -24.25 -8.24
C SER A 42 -4.45 -24.04 -8.74
N SER A 43 -4.62 -23.83 -10.03
CA SER A 43 -5.92 -23.78 -10.69
C SER A 43 -6.48 -25.19 -10.85
N SER A 44 -7.57 -25.50 -10.18
CA SER A 44 -8.41 -26.67 -10.48
C SER A 44 -9.78 -26.17 -10.93
N SER A 45 -10.02 -26.30 -12.23
CA SER A 45 -11.26 -26.03 -12.93
C SER A 45 -12.30 -27.08 -12.55
N THR A 46 -13.48 -26.68 -12.09
CA THR A 46 -14.69 -27.50 -12.20
C THR A 46 -15.92 -26.60 -12.36
N THR A 47 -16.79 -27.09 -13.23
CA THR A 47 -17.96 -26.56 -13.92
C THR A 47 -19.15 -26.07 -13.08
N THR A 48 -19.75 -24.97 -13.57
CA THR A 48 -21.19 -24.66 -13.73
C THR A 48 -22.23 -25.19 -12.73
N ALA A 49 -22.96 -24.25 -12.09
CA ALA A 49 -24.39 -24.38 -11.83
C ALA A 49 -25.04 -22.99 -11.72
N THR A 50 -26.03 -22.76 -12.57
CA THR A 50 -26.92 -21.60 -12.63
C THR A 50 -27.90 -21.61 -11.45
N SER A 51 -28.03 -20.51 -10.72
CA SER A 51 -29.21 -20.25 -9.89
C SER A 51 -29.59 -18.76 -9.91
N SER A 52 -30.71 -18.51 -10.58
CA SER A 52 -31.53 -17.30 -10.56
C SER A 52 -31.81 -16.83 -9.13
N GLY A 53 -31.59 -15.54 -8.85
CA GLY A 53 -32.00 -14.89 -7.60
C GLY A 53 -31.80 -13.38 -7.67
N SER A 54 -32.91 -12.63 -7.73
CA SER A 54 -33.06 -11.18 -7.46
C SER A 54 -31.84 -10.29 -7.74
N ASN A 55 -31.86 -9.56 -8.87
CA ASN A 55 -30.90 -8.47 -9.15
C ASN A 55 -31.09 -7.31 -8.15
N ALA A 56 -30.63 -7.48 -6.92
CA ALA A 56 -30.07 -6.36 -6.18
C ALA A 56 -28.72 -6.09 -6.84
N THR A 57 -28.64 -5.05 -7.67
CA THR A 57 -27.36 -4.50 -8.10
C THR A 57 -26.61 -4.11 -6.84
N SER A 58 -25.75 -5.00 -6.35
CA SER A 58 -24.94 -4.74 -5.16
C SER A 58 -24.08 -3.53 -5.45
N LEU A 59 -24.23 -2.47 -4.67
CA LEU A 59 -23.40 -1.28 -4.81
C LEU A 59 -21.91 -1.68 -4.73
N PRO A 60 -21.06 -1.18 -5.64
CA PRO A 60 -19.64 -1.48 -5.62
C PRO A 60 -19.02 -0.98 -4.30
N VAL A 61 -18.01 -1.69 -3.81
CA VAL A 61 -17.30 -1.25 -2.59
C VAL A 61 -16.34 -0.11 -2.94
N ILE A 62 -16.39 0.99 -2.19
CA ILE A 62 -15.41 2.08 -2.30
C ILE A 62 -14.22 1.77 -1.37
N TYR A 63 -13.06 1.54 -1.96
CA TYR A 63 -11.79 1.37 -1.25
C TYR A 63 -11.07 2.71 -1.17
N ALA A 64 -11.26 3.43 -0.07
CA ALA A 64 -10.61 4.71 0.16
C ALA A 64 -9.22 4.52 0.75
N ILE A 65 -8.20 4.98 0.02
CA ILE A 65 -6.80 4.94 0.43
C ILE A 65 -6.43 6.30 1.00
N THR A 66 -6.09 6.35 2.29
CA THR A 66 -5.69 7.56 2.99
C THR A 66 -4.26 7.43 3.52
N PRO A 67 -3.27 7.98 2.79
CA PRO A 67 -1.94 8.18 3.33
C PRO A 67 -1.98 9.21 4.47
N THR A 68 -1.27 8.96 5.55
CA THR A 68 -1.14 9.91 6.66
C THR A 68 0.25 9.82 7.30
N TYR A 69 0.59 10.79 8.15
CA TYR A 69 1.85 10.82 8.87
C TYR A 69 1.72 11.56 10.19
N SER A 70 2.61 11.29 11.14
CA SER A 70 2.58 11.92 12.45
C SER A 70 2.78 13.45 12.36
N ARG A 71 1.75 14.19 12.77
CA ARG A 71 1.75 15.65 12.93
C ARG A 71 0.75 16.05 14.01
N ALA A 72 0.87 17.25 14.57
CA ALA A 72 0.03 17.72 15.69
C ALA A 72 -1.48 17.60 15.41
N VAL A 73 -1.90 17.86 14.16
CA VAL A 73 -3.31 17.85 13.75
C VAL A 73 -3.80 16.49 13.25
N GLN A 74 -2.94 15.48 13.13
CA GLN A 74 -3.25 14.20 12.47
C GLN A 74 -4.52 13.55 13.04
N LYS A 75 -4.62 13.47 14.38
CA LYS A 75 -5.77 12.86 15.05
C LYS A 75 -7.07 13.60 14.73
N ALA A 76 -7.04 14.92 14.66
CA ALA A 76 -8.22 15.72 14.34
C ALA A 76 -8.68 15.49 12.89
N GLU A 77 -7.73 15.47 11.94
CA GLU A 77 -8.02 15.19 10.53
C GLU A 77 -8.62 13.79 10.33
N LEU A 78 -7.98 12.76 10.89
CA LEU A 78 -8.50 11.38 10.80
C LEU A 78 -9.86 11.23 11.49
N THR A 79 -10.10 11.94 12.59
CA THR A 79 -11.42 11.93 13.26
C THR A 79 -12.50 12.54 12.38
N ARG A 80 -12.19 13.69 11.73
CA ARG A 80 -13.11 14.36 10.81
C ARG A 80 -13.44 13.47 9.61
N LEU A 81 -12.43 12.86 9.00
CA LEU A 81 -12.64 11.92 7.89
C LEU A 81 -13.43 10.67 8.30
N ALA A 82 -13.11 10.08 9.44
CA ALA A 82 -13.85 8.93 9.96
C ALA A 82 -15.35 9.24 10.12
N ASN A 83 -15.68 10.44 10.62
CA ASN A 83 -17.07 10.89 10.76
C ASN A 83 -17.78 11.03 9.41
N THR A 84 -17.09 11.52 8.38
CA THR A 84 -17.64 11.59 7.00
C THR A 84 -17.81 10.20 6.41
N PHE A 85 -16.75 9.38 6.40
CA PHE A 85 -16.74 8.07 5.75
C PHE A 85 -17.69 7.06 6.39
N ARG A 86 -17.96 7.17 7.69
CA ARG A 86 -18.96 6.34 8.39
C ARG A 86 -20.38 6.48 7.81
N GLN A 87 -20.67 7.57 7.09
CA GLN A 87 -21.97 7.83 6.47
C GLN A 87 -22.08 7.23 5.06
N VAL A 88 -20.97 6.75 4.48
CA VAL A 88 -20.94 6.19 3.12
C VAL A 88 -21.22 4.69 3.16
N PRO A 89 -22.23 4.17 2.44
CA PRO A 89 -22.49 2.72 2.37
C PRO A 89 -21.42 2.00 1.55
N GLN A 90 -21.20 0.70 1.83
CA GLN A 90 -20.23 -0.15 1.12
C GLN A 90 -18.82 0.48 1.03
N PHE A 91 -18.32 1.01 2.15
CA PHE A 91 -17.05 1.71 2.22
C PHE A 91 -16.01 0.91 3.00
N HIS A 92 -14.82 0.73 2.41
CA HIS A 92 -13.65 0.11 3.06
C HIS A 92 -12.54 1.14 3.15
N TRP A 93 -12.22 1.56 4.36
CA TRP A 93 -11.14 2.52 4.59
C TRP A 93 -9.78 1.81 4.75
N ILE A 94 -8.77 2.27 4.02
CA ILE A 94 -7.38 1.81 4.10
C ILE A 94 -6.51 2.99 4.51
N VAL A 95 -6.06 2.99 5.75
CA VAL A 95 -5.18 4.03 6.29
C VAL A 95 -3.75 3.54 6.19
N VAL A 96 -2.86 4.36 5.61
CA VAL A 96 -1.46 4.01 5.44
C VAL A 96 -0.56 5.04 6.08
N GLU A 97 0.05 4.69 7.21
CA GLU A 97 0.95 5.57 7.94
C GLU A 97 2.37 5.62 7.33
N ASP A 98 2.91 6.82 7.18
CA ASP A 98 4.34 7.05 6.93
C ASP A 98 5.13 6.90 8.24
N SER A 99 5.30 5.65 8.66
CA SER A 99 5.96 5.29 9.92
C SER A 99 6.72 3.96 9.81
N ASN A 100 7.74 3.80 10.66
CA ASN A 100 8.52 2.55 10.76
C ASN A 100 7.79 1.47 11.56
N SER A 101 6.77 1.85 12.33
CA SER A 101 6.11 1.00 13.31
C SER A 101 4.62 1.01 13.08
N HIS A 102 4.02 -0.18 13.12
CA HIS A 102 2.57 -0.31 13.13
C HIS A 102 2.01 0.26 14.44
N THR A 103 1.08 1.20 14.36
CA THR A 103 0.23 1.59 15.49
C THR A 103 -1.02 0.71 15.48
N GLU A 104 -1.40 0.17 16.63
CA GLU A 104 -2.58 -0.69 16.70
C GLU A 104 -3.83 0.20 16.68
N LEU A 105 -4.54 0.18 15.55
CA LEU A 105 -5.69 1.04 15.29
C LEU A 105 -6.85 0.16 14.79
N VAL A 106 -8.04 0.46 15.30
CA VAL A 106 -9.21 -0.42 15.50
C VAL A 106 -9.68 -1.22 14.27
N SER A 107 -10.19 -2.44 14.51
CA SER A 107 -10.62 -3.51 13.58
C SER A 107 -11.57 -3.18 12.42
N ARG A 108 -12.06 -1.95 12.26
CA ARG A 108 -13.07 -1.59 11.24
C ARG A 108 -12.49 -1.02 9.94
N TYR A 109 -11.17 -0.86 9.86
CA TYR A 109 -10.46 -0.43 8.66
C TYR A 109 -9.15 -1.21 8.54
N THR A 110 -8.58 -1.21 7.34
CA THR A 110 -7.26 -1.80 7.13
C THR A 110 -6.22 -0.74 7.48
N HIS A 111 -5.39 -1.05 8.46
CA HIS A 111 -4.25 -0.20 8.82
C HIS A 111 -2.95 -0.80 8.28
N LEU A 112 -2.19 -0.01 7.53
CA LEU A 112 -0.90 -0.36 6.97
C LEU A 112 0.12 0.71 7.33
N ASN A 113 1.41 0.40 7.22
CA ASN A 113 2.46 1.40 7.39
C ASN A 113 3.65 1.14 6.45
N VAL A 114 4.23 2.22 5.94
CA VAL A 114 5.50 2.18 5.18
C VAL A 114 6.20 3.50 5.35
N PHE A 115 7.47 3.45 5.73
CA PHE A 115 8.30 4.64 5.89
C PHE A 115 8.75 5.21 4.54
N THR A 116 8.58 6.52 4.36
CA THR A 116 9.18 7.25 3.24
C THR A 116 10.57 7.80 3.63
N PRO A 117 11.65 7.38 2.96
CA PRO A 117 12.99 7.92 3.19
C PRO A 117 13.07 9.44 3.04
N ARG A 118 13.87 10.11 3.89
CA ARG A 118 14.04 11.58 3.89
C ARG A 118 14.39 12.18 2.52
N ARG A 119 15.15 11.46 1.69
CA ARG A 119 15.51 11.90 0.33
C ARG A 119 14.29 12.18 -0.57
N PHE A 120 13.15 11.54 -0.27
CA PHE A 120 11.90 11.67 -1.00
C PHE A 120 10.90 12.65 -0.35
N LYS A 121 11.27 13.28 0.77
CA LYS A 121 10.43 14.28 1.49
C LYS A 121 10.82 15.73 1.15
N ARG A 122 11.51 15.96 0.02
CA ARG A 122 11.95 17.29 -0.40
C ARG A 122 10.79 18.06 -1.02
N THR A 123 10.82 19.39 -0.90
CA THR A 123 9.86 20.28 -1.57
C THR A 123 9.83 20.00 -3.07
N GLY A 124 8.64 19.87 -3.64
CA GLY A 124 8.44 19.54 -5.06
C GLY A 124 8.48 18.04 -5.39
N MET A 125 8.81 17.16 -4.44
CA MET A 125 8.65 15.72 -4.64
C MET A 125 7.22 15.27 -4.34
N PRO A 126 6.71 14.28 -5.09
CA PRO A 126 5.39 13.72 -4.81
C PRO A 126 5.39 13.09 -3.41
N ARG A 127 4.38 13.45 -2.62
CA ARG A 127 4.17 12.87 -1.30
C ARG A 127 3.32 11.61 -1.41
N ALA A 128 3.43 10.74 -0.40
CA ALA A 128 2.58 9.58 -0.21
C ALA A 128 2.66 8.46 -1.29
N THR A 129 3.65 8.49 -2.18
CA THR A 129 3.79 7.49 -3.27
C THR A 129 3.92 6.06 -2.73
N GLU A 130 4.82 5.84 -1.76
CA GLU A 130 5.04 4.52 -1.17
C GLU A 130 3.79 3.99 -0.47
N GLN A 131 3.07 4.89 0.22
CA GLN A 131 1.85 4.58 0.96
C GLN A 131 0.72 4.16 0.02
N ARG A 132 0.49 4.93 -1.06
CA ARG A 132 -0.50 4.59 -2.08
C ARG A 132 -0.16 3.25 -2.77
N ASN A 133 1.11 3.04 -3.10
CA ASN A 133 1.55 1.77 -3.71
C ASN A 133 1.38 0.57 -2.79
N LEU A 134 1.66 0.73 -1.49
CA LEU A 134 1.45 -0.34 -0.50
C LEU A 134 -0.03 -0.73 -0.42
N ALA A 135 -0.95 0.24 -0.36
CA ALA A 135 -2.39 -0.04 -0.35
C ALA A 135 -2.87 -0.73 -1.63
N LEU A 136 -2.37 -0.32 -2.80
CA LEU A 136 -2.67 -1.00 -4.06
C LEU A 136 -2.13 -2.44 -4.07
N GLY A 137 -0.95 -2.68 -3.51
CA GLY A 137 -0.40 -4.03 -3.33
C GLY A 137 -1.26 -4.87 -2.41
N TRP A 138 -1.72 -4.30 -1.30
CA TRP A 138 -2.64 -4.96 -0.37
C TRP A 138 -3.96 -5.34 -1.07
N LEU A 139 -4.57 -4.42 -1.82
CA LEU A 139 -5.80 -4.67 -2.57
C LEU A 139 -5.63 -5.83 -3.56
N ARG A 140 -4.55 -5.84 -4.34
CA ARG A 140 -4.25 -6.93 -5.29
C ARG A 140 -4.07 -8.30 -4.64
N GLY A 141 -3.63 -8.33 -3.37
CA GLY A 141 -3.47 -9.59 -2.61
C GLY A 141 -4.72 -10.05 -1.86
N HIS A 142 -5.68 -9.14 -1.59
CA HIS A 142 -6.84 -9.42 -0.75
C HIS A 142 -8.17 -9.37 -1.51
N ARG A 143 -8.16 -8.94 -2.78
CA ARG A 143 -9.35 -8.84 -3.64
C ARG A 143 -9.16 -9.64 -4.92
N SER A 144 -10.27 -10.20 -5.37
CA SER A 144 -10.40 -10.97 -6.60
C SER A 144 -10.80 -10.07 -7.76
N SER A 145 -10.51 -10.48 -9.00
CA SER A 145 -11.05 -9.83 -10.19
C SER A 145 -12.57 -9.91 -10.31
N LYS A 146 -13.21 -10.72 -9.45
CA LYS A 146 -14.68 -10.81 -9.34
C LYS A 146 -15.27 -9.80 -8.35
N ASP A 147 -14.45 -9.18 -7.51
CA ASP A 147 -14.93 -8.20 -6.54
C ASP A 147 -15.11 -6.85 -7.25
N THR A 148 -16.35 -6.40 -7.43
CA THR A 148 -16.63 -5.07 -7.98
C THR A 148 -16.36 -3.99 -6.94
N GLY A 149 -15.54 -3.01 -7.30
CA GLY A 149 -15.24 -1.89 -6.42
C GLY A 149 -14.46 -0.79 -7.10
N VAL A 150 -14.44 0.39 -6.47
CA VAL A 150 -13.73 1.57 -6.96
C VAL A 150 -12.65 1.94 -5.95
N VAL A 151 -11.47 2.29 -6.46
CA VAL A 151 -10.36 2.80 -5.62
C VAL A 151 -10.42 4.32 -5.61
N PHE A 152 -10.47 4.90 -4.42
CA PHE A 152 -10.50 6.35 -4.22
C PHE A 152 -9.29 6.81 -3.40
N PHE A 153 -8.48 7.71 -3.93
CA PHE A 153 -7.33 8.27 -3.20
C PHE A 153 -7.78 9.49 -2.40
N ALA A 154 -7.81 9.35 -1.07
CA ALA A 154 -8.33 10.35 -0.15
C ALA A 154 -7.25 10.85 0.82
N ASP A 155 -6.57 11.96 0.49
CA ASP A 155 -5.59 12.58 1.39
C ASP A 155 -6.25 13.08 2.69
N ASP A 156 -5.51 13.04 3.81
CA ASP A 156 -6.08 13.21 5.15
C ASP A 156 -6.55 14.63 5.48
N ASP A 157 -6.03 15.66 4.80
CA ASP A 157 -6.38 17.07 5.00
C ASP A 157 -7.45 17.62 4.04
N ASN A 158 -7.94 16.80 3.11
CA ASN A 158 -9.01 17.21 2.20
C ASN A 158 -10.39 17.22 2.88
N THR A 159 -11.36 17.86 2.22
CA THR A 159 -12.76 17.85 2.63
C THR A 159 -13.60 17.19 1.55
N TYR A 160 -14.47 16.26 1.95
CA TYR A 160 -15.29 15.46 1.05
C TYR A 160 -16.77 15.68 1.36
N SER A 161 -17.58 15.95 0.34
CA SER A 161 -19.04 15.90 0.42
C SER A 161 -19.52 14.44 0.30
N LEU A 162 -20.71 14.14 0.80
CA LEU A 162 -21.30 12.81 0.65
C LEU A 162 -21.72 12.53 -0.80
N GLU A 163 -22.20 13.56 -1.50
CA GLU A 163 -22.59 13.52 -2.91
C GLU A 163 -21.47 13.00 -3.83
N LEU A 164 -20.21 13.30 -3.52
CA LEU A 164 -19.05 12.77 -4.26
C LEU A 164 -19.04 11.24 -4.30
N PHE A 165 -19.41 10.57 -3.21
CA PHE A 165 -19.39 9.11 -3.14
C PHE A 165 -20.60 8.49 -3.85
N GLU A 166 -21.67 9.25 -4.07
CA GLU A 166 -22.78 8.85 -4.93
C GLU A 166 -22.34 8.84 -6.40
N GLU A 167 -21.59 9.87 -6.83
CA GLU A 167 -21.03 9.95 -8.18
C GLU A 167 -20.00 8.83 -8.44
N VAL A 168 -19.07 8.61 -7.52
CA VAL A 168 -18.04 7.56 -7.63
C VAL A 168 -18.68 6.17 -7.80
N ASN A 169 -19.81 5.90 -7.13
CA ASN A 169 -20.55 4.65 -7.29
C ASN A 169 -21.13 4.44 -8.69
N THR A 170 -21.36 5.50 -9.46
CA THR A 170 -21.89 5.40 -10.83
C THR A 170 -20.81 5.18 -11.90
N THR A 171 -19.53 5.30 -11.56
CA THR A 171 -18.39 5.17 -12.50
C THR A 171 -17.96 3.72 -12.74
N SER A 172 -18.86 2.73 -12.57
CA SER A 172 -18.55 1.29 -12.70
C SER A 172 -18.26 0.85 -14.14
#